data_AF-A0A2N2PWX1-F1
#
_entry.id   AF-A0A2N2PWX1-F1
#
_cell.length_a   1.000
_cell.length_b   1.000
_cell.length_c   1.000
_cell.angle_alpha   90.00
_cell.angle_beta   90.00
_cell.angle_gamma   90.00
#
_symmetry.space_group_name_H-M   'P 1'
#
loop_
_entity.id
_entity.type
_entity.pdbx_description
1 polymer ?
#
loop_
_entity_poly.entity_id
_entity_poly.type
_entity_poly.pdbx_seq_one_letter_code
_entity_poly.pdbx_strand_id
1 'polypeptide(L)'
;MIACTEFIPAYSELFKFLESRGGREAVLDFWNYLADNFLGNLKSLVEENGIRGCWLYWNHTLNEEAADFTMELDEDAGEFRIVMHHCPSKGRLLEWQHIEPYHDYCGHCDVLYRRVLEPSGYQYIFDMSECDRAKCSLTVRRKEGAGVSSL
;
A
#
# COMPACT_ATOMS: atom_id res chain seq x y z
N MET A 1 -8.66 -16.24 16.94
CA MET A 1 -8.74 -15.38 15.74
C MET A 1 -9.03 -13.98 16.25
N ILE A 2 -8.20 -12.98 15.96
CA ILE A 2 -8.47 -11.59 16.34
C ILE A 2 -9.49 -11.01 15.35
N ALA A 3 -10.37 -10.12 15.81
CA ALA A 3 -11.31 -9.48 14.90
C ALA A 3 -10.57 -8.50 13.97
N CYS A 4 -11.06 -8.29 12.73
CA CYS A 4 -10.48 -7.29 11.81
C CYS A 4 -10.45 -5.88 12.44
N THR A 5 -11.41 -5.61 13.33
CA THR A 5 -11.51 -4.39 14.12
C THR A 5 -10.40 -4.21 15.16
N GLU A 6 -9.79 -5.31 15.61
CA GLU A 6 -8.70 -5.33 16.58
C GLU A 6 -7.34 -5.53 15.89
N PHE A 7 -7.32 -5.95 14.63
CA PHE A 7 -6.10 -6.13 13.86
C PHE A 7 -5.34 -4.83 13.66
N ILE A 8 -6.02 -3.76 13.24
CA ILE A 8 -5.41 -2.45 12.95
C ILE A 8 -4.64 -1.86 14.15
N PRO A 9 -5.23 -1.71 15.36
CA PRO A 9 -4.48 -1.20 16.52
C PRO A 9 -3.36 -2.17 16.93
N ALA A 10 -3.57 -3.49 16.86
CA ALA A 10 -2.53 -4.48 17.18
C ALA A 10 -1.35 -4.39 16.21
N TYR A 11 -1.61 -4.17 14.92
CA TYR A 11 -0.61 -3.99 13.88
C TYR A 11 0.19 -2.70 14.10
N SER A 12 -0.49 -1.61 14.48
CA SER A 12 0.16 -0.37 14.91
C SER A 12 1.05 -0.58 16.15
N GLU A 13 0.59 -1.28 17.18
CA GLU A 13 1.39 -1.59 18.38
C GLU A 13 2.58 -2.51 18.06
N LEU A 14 2.43 -3.44 17.12
CA LEU A 14 3.54 -4.27 16.65
C LEU A 14 4.67 -3.42 16.05
N PHE A 15 4.34 -2.39 15.27
CA PHE A 15 5.36 -1.49 14.73
C PHE A 15 6.14 -0.76 15.83
N LYS A 16 5.45 -0.25 16.84
CA LYS A 16 6.10 0.36 18.02
C LYS A 16 7.00 -0.63 18.73
N PHE A 17 6.52 -1.87 18.92
CA PHE A 17 7.31 -2.91 19.57
C PHE A 17 8.59 -3.20 18.77
N LEU A 18 8.48 -3.40 17.45
CA LEU A 18 9.63 -3.61 16.57
C LEU A 18 10.62 -2.45 16.65
N GLU A 19 10.13 -1.21 16.57
CA GLU A 19 10.96 -0.01 16.70
C GLU A 19 11.65 0.09 18.06
N SER A 20 10.96 -0.26 19.14
CA SER A 20 11.56 -0.25 20.49
C SER A 20 12.68 -1.28 20.66
N ARG A 21 12.73 -2.31 19.81
CA ARG A 21 13.67 -3.44 19.91
C ARG A 21 14.84 -3.33 18.94
N GLY A 22 14.60 -2.79 17.75
CA GLY A 22 15.61 -2.71 16.68
C GLY A 22 15.54 -1.43 15.86
N GLY A 23 14.89 -0.39 16.37
CA GLY A 23 14.74 0.89 15.68
C GLY A 23 13.88 0.78 14.42
N ARG A 24 13.92 1.86 13.62
CA ARG A 24 13.16 1.95 12.37
C ARG A 24 13.50 0.83 11.38
N GLU A 25 14.73 0.32 11.40
CA GLU A 25 15.17 -0.78 10.54
C GLU A 25 14.38 -2.06 10.80
N ALA A 26 14.13 -2.44 12.06
CA ALA A 26 13.31 -3.62 12.36
C ALA A 26 11.89 -3.52 11.81
N VAL A 27 11.33 -2.31 11.74
CA VAL A 27 10.03 -2.05 11.12
C VAL A 27 10.10 -2.18 9.59
N LEU A 28 11.16 -1.64 8.97
CA LEU A 28 11.39 -1.79 7.52
C LEU A 28 11.59 -3.24 7.13
N ASP A 29 12.39 -4.01 7.88
CA ASP A 29 12.62 -5.43 7.64
C ASP A 29 11.32 -6.22 7.69
N PHE A 30 10.45 -5.90 8.66
CA PHE A 30 9.14 -6.51 8.75
C PHE A 30 8.24 -6.16 7.56
N TRP A 31 8.20 -4.90 7.13
CA TRP A 31 7.41 -4.51 5.95
C TRP A 31 7.97 -5.15 4.67
N ASN A 32 9.29 -5.18 4.49
CA ASN A 32 9.93 -5.87 3.37
C ASN A 32 9.57 -7.37 3.35
N TYR A 33 9.64 -8.03 4.51
CA TYR A 33 9.22 -9.42 4.67
C TYR A 33 7.75 -9.61 4.26
N LEU A 34 6.85 -8.72 4.68
CA LEU A 34 5.44 -8.80 4.30
C LEU A 34 5.24 -8.68 2.78
N ALA A 35 5.91 -7.72 2.14
CA ALA A 35 5.85 -7.59 0.69
C ALA A 35 6.37 -8.82 -0.04
N ASP A 36 7.50 -9.38 0.40
CA ASP A 36 8.12 -10.54 -0.24
C ASP A 36 7.29 -11.82 -0.12
N ASN A 37 6.52 -11.96 0.96
CA ASN A 37 5.86 -13.23 1.30
C ASN A 37 4.33 -13.20 1.14
N PHE A 38 3.69 -12.03 1.15
CA PHE A 38 2.23 -11.91 1.20
C PHE A 38 1.62 -11.06 0.08
N LEU A 39 2.41 -10.41 -0.77
CA LEU A 39 1.93 -9.65 -1.93
C LEU A 39 2.18 -10.36 -3.28
N GLY A 40 2.29 -11.69 -3.25
CA GLY A 40 2.44 -12.50 -4.46
C GLY A 40 1.28 -12.33 -5.45
N ASN A 41 0.06 -12.08 -4.97
CA ASN A 41 -1.10 -11.85 -5.83
C ASN A 41 -1.02 -10.54 -6.62
N LEU A 42 -0.61 -9.42 -6.00
CA LEU A 42 -0.36 -8.16 -6.72
C LEU A 42 0.73 -8.37 -7.76
N LYS A 43 1.83 -9.02 -7.37
CA LYS A 43 2.95 -9.33 -8.27
C LYS A 43 2.49 -10.11 -9.49
N SER A 44 1.79 -11.23 -9.30
CA SER A 44 1.29 -12.07 -10.41
C SER A 44 0.33 -11.29 -11.31
N LEU A 45 -0.60 -10.53 -10.75
CA LEU A 45 -1.53 -9.72 -11.54
C LEU A 45 -0.81 -8.71 -12.43
N VAL A 46 0.24 -8.06 -11.93
CA VAL A 46 1.03 -7.09 -12.68
C VAL A 46 1.95 -7.75 -13.72
N GLU A 47 2.50 -8.93 -13.42
CA GLU A 47 3.29 -9.72 -14.38
C GLU A 47 2.42 -10.20 -15.55
N GLU A 48 1.19 -10.64 -15.27
CA GLU A 48 0.26 -11.18 -16.26
C GLU A 48 -0.45 -10.09 -17.09
N ASN A 49 -0.81 -8.97 -16.47
CA ASN A 49 -1.69 -7.96 -17.07
C ASN A 49 -1.02 -6.59 -17.24
N GLY A 50 0.27 -6.48 -16.95
CA GLY A 50 0.96 -5.19 -16.89
C GLY A 50 0.31 -4.24 -15.88
N ILE A 51 0.21 -2.96 -16.23
CA ILE A 51 -0.32 -1.93 -15.33
C ILE A 51 -1.81 -2.16 -14.96
N ARG A 52 -2.59 -2.84 -15.81
CA ARG A 52 -3.96 -3.25 -15.47
C ARG A 52 -4.01 -4.20 -14.27
N GLY A 53 -2.93 -4.92 -13.98
CA GLY A 53 -2.80 -5.73 -12.77
C GLY A 53 -2.98 -4.91 -11.48
N CYS A 54 -2.56 -3.64 -11.48
CA CYS A 54 -2.81 -2.71 -10.38
C CYS A 54 -4.30 -2.49 -10.18
N TRP A 55 -5.03 -2.17 -11.26
CA TRP A 55 -6.48 -1.99 -11.20
C TRP A 55 -7.18 -3.24 -10.69
N LEU A 56 -6.84 -4.43 -11.21
CA LEU A 56 -7.45 -5.69 -10.79
C LEU A 56 -7.25 -5.95 -9.29
N TYR A 57 -6.03 -5.76 -8.79
CA TYR A 57 -5.71 -5.95 -7.38
C TYR A 57 -6.48 -4.97 -6.48
N TRP A 58 -6.33 -3.66 -6.71
CA TRP A 58 -6.92 -2.66 -5.82
C TRP A 58 -8.44 -2.55 -5.95
N ASN A 59 -9.01 -2.79 -7.13
CA ASN A 59 -10.46 -2.83 -7.29
C ASN A 59 -11.06 -3.99 -6.49
N HIS A 60 -10.35 -5.10 -6.31
CA HIS A 60 -10.80 -6.17 -5.44
C HIS A 60 -10.61 -5.79 -3.97
N THR A 61 -9.36 -5.58 -3.53
CA THR A 61 -9.00 -5.38 -2.12
C THR A 61 -9.72 -4.18 -1.49
N LEU A 62 -9.75 -3.02 -2.17
CA LEU A 62 -10.32 -1.81 -1.57
C LEU A 62 -11.86 -1.86 -1.47
N ASN A 63 -12.53 -2.61 -2.35
CA ASN A 63 -13.97 -2.84 -2.24
C ASN A 63 -14.30 -3.80 -1.10
N GLU A 64 -13.48 -4.83 -0.86
CA GLU A 64 -13.65 -5.73 0.30
C GLU A 64 -13.44 -4.99 1.64
N GLU A 65 -12.51 -4.03 1.66
CA GLU A 65 -12.25 -3.18 2.82
C GLU A 65 -13.28 -2.05 3.01
N ALA A 66 -14.25 -1.92 2.09
CA ALA A 66 -15.22 -0.83 2.05
C ALA A 66 -14.57 0.58 2.13
N ALA A 67 -13.44 0.75 1.44
CA ALA A 67 -12.72 2.01 1.40
C ALA A 67 -13.45 3.06 0.55
N ASP A 68 -13.29 4.34 0.89
CA ASP A 68 -13.77 5.47 0.07
C ASP A 68 -12.63 6.00 -0.79
N PHE A 69 -12.72 5.78 -2.11
CA PHE A 69 -11.64 6.10 -3.04
C PHE A 69 -12.15 6.39 -4.46
N THR A 70 -11.28 6.98 -5.26
CA THR A 70 -11.40 7.05 -6.71
C THR A 70 -10.19 6.38 -7.35
N MET A 71 -10.43 5.56 -8.36
CA MET A 71 -9.40 4.88 -9.14
C MET A 71 -9.50 5.27 -10.60
N GLU A 72 -8.34 5.51 -11.22
CA GLU A 72 -8.21 5.83 -12.64
C GLU A 72 -7.13 4.93 -13.25
N LEU A 73 -7.37 4.47 -14.47
CA LEU A 73 -6.41 3.68 -15.26
C LEU A 73 -6.40 4.24 -16.69
N ASP A 74 -5.22 4.67 -17.11
CA ASP A 74 -4.91 5.05 -18.48
C ASP A 74 -3.79 4.14 -18.99
N GLU A 75 -4.16 3.09 -19.73
CA GLU A 75 -3.21 2.11 -20.25
C GLU A 75 -2.34 2.66 -21.39
N ASP A 76 -2.85 3.64 -22.13
CA ASP A 76 -2.14 4.30 -23.23
C ASP A 76 -1.06 5.23 -22.68
N ALA A 77 -1.38 6.02 -21.65
CA ALA A 77 -0.41 6.81 -20.91
C ALA A 77 0.48 5.97 -19.98
N GLY A 78 0.11 4.71 -19.72
CA GLY A 78 0.84 3.83 -18.80
C GLY A 78 0.79 4.32 -17.36
N GLU A 79 -0.35 4.86 -16.93
CA GLU A 79 -0.59 5.41 -15.60
C GLU A 79 -1.79 4.77 -14.91
N PHE A 80 -1.64 4.45 -13.63
CA PHE A 80 -2.72 4.03 -12.74
C PHE A 80 -2.67 4.90 -11.48
N ARG A 81 -3.84 5.35 -10.99
CA ARG A 81 -3.93 6.25 -9.86
C ARG A 81 -5.03 5.87 -8.89
N ILE A 82 -4.76 6.06 -7.60
CA ILE A 82 -5.77 6.02 -6.53
C ILE A 82 -5.74 7.33 -5.76
N VAL A 83 -6.92 7.92 -5.57
CA VAL A 83 -7.18 8.94 -4.55
C VAL A 83 -7.98 8.28 -3.44
N MET A 84 -7.38 8.16 -2.26
CA MET A 84 -8.06 7.65 -1.07
C MET A 84 -8.71 8.83 -0.34
N HIS A 85 -10.04 8.89 -0.35
CA HIS A 85 -10.82 9.93 0.33
C HIS A 85 -11.00 9.62 1.81
N HIS A 86 -11.04 8.33 2.16
CA HIS A 86 -11.01 7.87 3.55
C HIS A 86 -10.47 6.44 3.67
N CYS A 87 -9.22 6.31 4.13
CA CYS A 87 -8.57 5.03 4.41
C CYS A 87 -9.20 4.36 5.65
N PRO A 88 -9.74 3.14 5.54
CA PRO A 88 -10.42 2.48 6.66
C PRO A 88 -9.47 2.23 7.85
N SER A 89 -8.24 1.80 7.56
CA SER A 89 -7.22 1.54 8.58
C SER A 89 -6.79 2.81 9.31
N LYS A 90 -6.47 3.88 8.58
CA LYS A 90 -6.01 5.13 9.19
C LYS A 90 -7.16 5.87 9.88
N GLY A 91 -8.35 5.91 9.29
CA GLY A 91 -9.55 6.47 9.91
C GLY A 91 -9.83 5.84 11.27
N ARG A 92 -9.79 4.50 11.33
CA ARG A 92 -9.95 3.76 12.59
C ARG A 92 -8.92 4.13 13.66
N LEU A 93 -7.66 4.34 13.27
CA LEU A 93 -6.61 4.76 14.20
C LEU A 93 -6.82 6.19 14.70
N LEU A 94 -7.34 7.08 13.87
CA LEU A 94 -7.64 8.47 14.25
C LEU A 94 -8.84 8.57 15.20
N GLU A 95 -9.80 7.65 15.11
CA GLU A 95 -10.96 7.58 16.01
C GLU A 95 -10.59 7.00 17.40
N TRP A 96 -9.47 6.29 17.51
CA TRP A 96 -9.10 5.58 18.74
C TRP A 96 -8.52 6.53 19.79
N GLN A 97 -9.14 6.59 20.98
CA GLN A 97 -8.74 7.56 22.02
C GLN A 97 -7.74 7.00 23.06
N HIS A 98 -7.65 5.68 23.18
CA HIS A 98 -6.88 5.00 24.23
C HIS A 98 -5.52 4.46 23.77
N ILE A 99 -5.17 4.63 22.50
CA ILE A 99 -3.92 4.14 21.92
C ILE A 99 -3.38 5.25 21.02
N GLU A 100 -2.12 5.62 21.23
CA GLU A 100 -1.40 6.47 20.28
C GLU A 100 -1.04 5.62 19.05
N PRO A 101 -1.37 5.97 17.80
CA PRO A 101 -0.94 5.17 16.65
C PRO A 101 0.59 5.20 16.46
N TYR A 102 1.16 4.20 15.79
CA TYR A 102 2.55 4.28 15.33
C TYR A 102 2.70 5.50 14.40
N HIS A 103 3.70 6.33 14.66
CA HIS A 103 3.83 7.65 14.02
C HIS A 103 3.95 7.54 12.49
N ASP A 104 4.64 6.52 11.99
CA ASP A 104 4.77 6.21 10.57
C ASP A 104 3.89 5.03 10.17
N TYR A 105 2.66 4.96 10.70
CA TYR A 105 1.75 3.86 10.38
C TYR A 105 1.57 3.72 8.87
N CYS A 106 1.29 4.80 8.15
CA CYS A 106 1.00 4.76 6.71
C CYS A 106 2.22 4.44 5.83
N GLY A 107 3.46 4.55 6.35
CA GLY A 107 4.68 4.20 5.63
C GLY A 107 4.74 2.74 5.18
N HIS A 108 4.00 1.84 5.85
CA HIS A 108 3.90 0.44 5.41
C HIS A 108 3.35 0.33 3.98
N CYS A 109 2.34 1.13 3.60
CA CYS A 109 1.78 1.10 2.25
C CYS A 109 2.85 1.45 1.20
N ASP A 110 3.68 2.47 1.47
CA ASP A 110 4.76 2.84 0.55
C ASP A 110 5.74 1.69 0.35
N VAL A 111 6.31 1.19 1.45
CA VAL A 111 7.33 0.14 1.39
C VAL A 111 6.79 -1.13 0.74
N LEU A 112 5.57 -1.53 1.12
CA LEU A 112 4.96 -2.75 0.62
C LEU A 112 4.77 -2.73 -0.89
N TYR A 113 4.09 -1.70 -1.40
CA TYR A 113 3.73 -1.65 -2.82
C TYR A 113 4.90 -1.23 -3.70
N ARG A 114 5.76 -0.31 -3.24
CA ARG A 114 6.99 0.06 -3.94
C ARG A 114 7.87 -1.15 -4.20
N ARG A 115 8.07 -2.00 -3.18
CA ARG A 115 8.91 -3.19 -3.26
C ARG A 115 8.42 -4.20 -4.30
N VAL A 116 7.10 -4.30 -4.49
CA VAL A 116 6.52 -5.20 -5.49
C VAL A 116 6.58 -4.60 -6.90
N LEU A 117 6.25 -3.31 -7.04
CA LEU A 117 6.02 -2.70 -8.35
C LEU A 117 7.29 -2.20 -9.02
N GLU A 118 8.24 -1.65 -8.26
CA GLU A 118 9.43 -1.05 -8.85
C GLU A 118 10.37 -2.03 -9.57
N PRO A 119 10.57 -3.27 -9.07
CA PRO A 119 11.31 -4.30 -9.79
C PRO A 119 10.65 -4.71 -11.11
N SER A 120 9.33 -4.60 -11.22
CA SER A 120 8.55 -4.92 -12.43
C SER A 120 8.54 -3.79 -13.46
N GLY A 121 9.42 -2.78 -13.32
CA GLY A 121 9.56 -1.71 -14.30
C GLY A 121 8.61 -0.52 -14.11
N TYR A 122 7.94 -0.43 -12.95
CA TYR A 122 7.08 0.70 -12.62
C TYR A 122 7.78 1.70 -11.70
N GLN A 123 7.32 2.94 -11.71
CA GLN A 123 7.57 3.94 -10.69
C GLN A 123 6.36 3.96 -9.75
N TYR A 124 6.61 3.90 -8.45
CA TYR A 124 5.57 4.03 -7.43
C TYR A 124 5.72 5.37 -6.70
N ILE A 125 4.70 6.21 -6.79
CA ILE A 125 4.63 7.54 -6.16
C ILE A 125 3.52 7.48 -5.12
N PHE A 126 3.84 7.81 -3.87
CA PHE A 126 2.88 7.81 -2.77
C PHE A 126 2.91 9.16 -2.07
N ASP A 127 1.72 9.75 -1.90
CA ASP A 127 1.52 11.01 -1.20
C ASP A 127 0.84 10.74 0.15
N MET A 128 1.61 10.96 1.21
CA MET A 128 1.19 10.80 2.60
C MET A 128 0.80 12.13 3.28
N SER A 129 0.79 13.25 2.54
CA SER A 129 0.65 14.59 3.11
C SER A 129 -0.69 14.84 3.83
N GLU A 130 -1.73 14.05 3.55
CA GLU A 130 -3.05 14.15 4.18
C GLU A 130 -3.43 12.93 5.03
N CYS A 131 -2.46 12.07 5.40
CA CYS A 131 -2.73 10.86 6.17
C CYS A 131 -3.26 11.15 7.58
N ASP A 132 -2.99 12.33 8.13
CA ASP A 132 -3.57 12.84 9.38
C ASP A 132 -5.10 13.03 9.30
N ARG A 133 -5.66 13.07 8.09
CA ARG A 133 -7.09 13.14 7.79
C ARG A 133 -7.62 11.86 7.12
N ALA A 134 -6.90 10.74 7.30
CA ALA A 134 -7.17 9.45 6.66
C ALA A 134 -7.19 9.51 5.12
N LYS A 135 -6.46 10.45 4.51
CA LYS A 135 -6.38 10.60 3.05
C LYS A 135 -4.97 10.33 2.55
N CYS A 136 -4.87 9.76 1.36
CA CYS A 136 -3.60 9.59 0.66
C CYS A 136 -3.85 9.47 -0.84
N SER A 137 -2.78 9.51 -1.63
CA SER A 137 -2.86 9.11 -3.03
C SER A 137 -1.67 8.29 -3.43
N LEU A 138 -1.88 7.40 -4.40
CA LEU A 138 -0.78 6.67 -5.04
C LEU A 138 -0.91 6.77 -6.54
N THR A 139 0.22 6.78 -7.22
CA THR A 139 0.32 6.77 -8.68
C THR A 139 1.39 5.78 -9.09
N VAL A 140 1.02 4.88 -10.00
CA VAL A 140 1.90 3.90 -10.62
C VAL A 140 2.09 4.30 -12.07
N ARG A 141 3.33 4.41 -12.51
CA ARG A 141 3.69 4.78 -13.89
C ARG A 141 4.66 3.78 -14.48
N ARG A 142 4.59 3.49 -15.77
CA ARG A 142 5.69 2.78 -16.45
C ARG A 142 6.96 3.63 -16.40
N LYS A 143 8.10 3.03 -16.06
CA LYS A 143 9.40 3.71 -16.22
C LYS A 143 9.70 3.83 -17.72
N GLU A 144 10.11 5.02 -18.15
CA GLU A 144 10.57 5.23 -19.53
C GLU A 144 11.73 4.27 -19.84
N GLY A 145 11.65 3.56 -20.98
CA GLY A 145 12.66 2.57 -21.40
C GLY A 145 12.37 1.12 -21.02
N ALA A 146 11.30 0.83 -20.26
CA ALA A 146 10.78 -0.53 -20.10
C ALA A 146 10.00 -0.95 -21.37
N GLY A 147 10.73 -1.13 -22.47
CA GLY A 147 10.17 -1.48 -23.77
C GLY A 147 9.41 -2.80 -23.72
N VAL A 148 8.24 -2.82 -24.36
CA VAL A 148 7.49 -4.02 -24.71
C VAL A 148 8.44 -4.92 -25.51
N SER A 149 8.88 -6.03 -24.90
CA SER A 149 9.50 -7.12 -25.64
C SER A 149 8.40 -7.83 -26.42
N SER A 150 8.07 -7.29 -27.59
CA SER A 150 7.28 -7.97 -28.60
C SER A 150 8.06 -9.20 -29.09
N LEU A 151 7.58 -10.39 -28.72
CA LEU A 151 7.84 -11.63 -29.46
C LEU A 151 6.99 -11.64 -30.74
#